data_AF-A0A920UC70-F1
#
_entry.id   AF-A0A920UC70-F1
#
_cell.length_a   1.000
_cell.length_b   1.000
_cell.length_c   1.000
_cell.angle_alpha   90.00
_cell.angle_beta   90.00
_cell.angle_gamma   90.00
#
_symmetry.space_group_name_H-M   'P 1'
#
loop_
_entity.id
_entity.type
_entity.pdbx_description
1 polymer ?
#
loop_
_entity_poly.entity_id
_entity_poly.type
_entity_poly.pdbx_seq_one_letter_code
_entity_poly.pdbx_strand_id
1 'polypeptide(L)'
;MYLSGTPLHVLGINLVQQFRERFGDRFPISFSAGIDRTNFADTVALGLTPITVCSDLLKVGGYSRSSSYFKELNTRMDSLGVSDIESYIFKAYGNAEQALRNIVIDYGDESVNAFRKSLQESGSQLKFSQVRKTLGAEIANNLLSEVKLLNTITYVEQATVHKRYGFEKNSTPPRKVGSMLELFDCLTCDKCIPVCPNDANFALHIPPGETEVLEFEQRSDKWHIKDRKTLKLEKKYQIGNFADFCNECGNCDIFCPEDGGPFVLKPRFFGNLESFQQFSSHDGFFIEKNNEAEKVYARFDGNEYSLSIKGEYISYSGPDFNIRFSKDDPMNTISGEAKSSVSFENYEIMQMMKTAVTDSSSVTYSSFL
;
A
#
# COMPACT_ATOMS: atom_id res chain seq x y z
N MET A 1 0.44 2.84 4.69
CA MET A 1 1.42 2.11 5.54
C MET A 1 1.76 0.80 4.84
N TYR A 2 2.99 0.65 4.32
CA TYR A 2 3.42 -0.63 3.74
C TYR A 2 4.01 -1.52 4.85
N LEU A 3 3.38 -2.67 5.09
CA LEU A 3 3.80 -3.65 6.09
C LEU A 3 4.17 -4.96 5.40
N SER A 4 5.40 -5.43 5.63
CA SER A 4 5.88 -6.72 5.12
C SER A 4 6.73 -7.45 6.16
N GLY A 5 7.16 -8.68 5.83
CA GLY A 5 8.02 -9.46 6.70
C GLY A 5 7.30 -10.00 7.93
N THR A 6 8.06 -10.20 9.01
CA THR A 6 7.64 -10.91 10.22
C THR A 6 6.29 -10.47 10.80
N PRO A 7 5.97 -9.17 11.00
CA PRO A 7 4.68 -8.77 11.58
C PRO A 7 3.48 -9.08 10.68
N LEU A 8 3.67 -9.09 9.35
CA LEU A 8 2.59 -9.43 8.41
C LEU A 8 2.13 -10.89 8.56
N HIS A 9 2.98 -11.79 9.04
CA HIS A 9 2.65 -13.21 9.19
C HIS A 9 1.43 -13.44 10.09
N VAL A 10 1.38 -12.77 11.25
CA VAL A 10 0.28 -12.93 12.22
C VAL A 10 -1.02 -12.39 11.67
N LEU A 11 -0.98 -11.26 10.96
CA LEU A 11 -2.16 -10.73 10.28
C LEU A 11 -2.64 -11.68 9.19
N GLY A 12 -1.73 -12.23 8.38
CA GLY A 12 -2.04 -13.18 7.32
C GLY A 12 -2.67 -14.47 7.84
N ILE A 13 -2.16 -15.02 8.95
CA ILE A 13 -2.68 -16.25 9.56
C ILE A 13 -4.04 -16.02 10.25
N ASN A 14 -4.24 -14.86 10.89
CA ASN A 14 -5.57 -14.49 11.40
C ASN A 14 -6.60 -14.33 10.26
N LEU A 15 -6.19 -13.77 9.11
CA LEU A 15 -7.04 -13.70 7.93
C LEU A 15 -7.37 -15.10 7.38
N VAL A 16 -6.40 -16.03 7.38
CA VAL A 16 -6.64 -17.43 7.02
C VAL A 16 -7.70 -18.06 7.93
N GLN A 17 -7.65 -17.81 9.25
CA GLN A 17 -8.69 -18.29 10.17
C GLN A 17 -10.06 -17.72 9.81
N GLN A 18 -10.19 -16.40 9.67
CA GLN A 18 -11.48 -15.79 9.31
C GLN A 18 -12.03 -16.31 7.98
N PHE A 19 -11.15 -16.53 7.00
CA PHE A 19 -11.51 -17.14 5.73
C PHE A 19 -12.03 -18.56 5.92
N ARG A 20 -11.34 -19.38 6.73
CA ARG A 20 -11.72 -20.77 7.02
C ARG A 20 -12.99 -20.88 7.86
N GLU A 21 -13.26 -19.94 8.78
CA GLU A 21 -14.52 -19.86 9.51
C GLU A 21 -15.70 -19.64 8.56
N ARG A 22 -15.50 -18.86 7.48
CA ARG A 22 -16.54 -18.58 6.50
C ARG A 22 -16.70 -19.66 5.43
N PHE A 23 -15.60 -20.23 4.96
CA PHE A 23 -15.57 -21.06 3.75
C PHE A 23 -15.08 -22.50 3.98
N GLY A 24 -14.62 -22.86 5.18
CA GLY A 24 -13.98 -24.14 5.46
C GLY A 24 -12.70 -24.35 4.64
N ASP A 25 -12.33 -25.61 4.37
CA ASP A 25 -11.20 -25.99 3.50
C ASP A 25 -11.63 -26.16 2.03
N ARG A 26 -12.74 -25.54 1.61
CA ARG A 26 -13.31 -25.72 0.26
C ARG A 26 -12.41 -25.19 -0.85
N PHE A 27 -11.61 -24.17 -0.54
CA PHE A 27 -10.75 -23.50 -1.51
C PHE A 27 -9.28 -23.66 -1.11
N PRO A 28 -8.42 -24.16 -2.00
CA PRO A 28 -6.97 -24.14 -1.78
C PRO A 28 -6.46 -22.72 -1.58
N ILE A 29 -5.55 -22.53 -0.63
CA ILE A 29 -4.98 -21.22 -0.31
C ILE A 29 -3.49 -21.24 -0.65
N SER A 30 -3.09 -20.42 -1.62
CA SER A 30 -1.70 -20.00 -1.78
C SER A 30 -1.40 -18.94 -0.73
N PHE A 31 -0.25 -19.03 -0.04
CA PHE A 31 0.05 -18.16 1.09
C PHE A 31 1.33 -17.34 0.89
N SER A 32 1.23 -16.05 1.23
CA SER A 32 2.31 -15.07 1.18
C SER A 32 2.16 -14.06 2.30
N ALA A 33 2.83 -14.27 3.44
CA ALA A 33 2.86 -13.29 4.52
C ALA A 33 3.97 -13.65 5.51
N GLY A 34 5.07 -12.89 5.46
CA GLY A 34 6.13 -12.98 6.48
C GLY A 34 6.75 -14.36 6.68
N ILE A 35 6.82 -15.17 5.62
CA ILE A 35 7.37 -16.52 5.69
C ILE A 35 8.89 -16.48 5.87
N ASP A 36 9.38 -17.32 6.76
CA ASP A 36 10.80 -17.62 6.96
C ASP A 36 10.97 -19.03 7.54
N ARG A 37 12.22 -19.41 7.84
CA ARG A 37 12.57 -20.75 8.33
C ARG A 37 11.79 -21.22 9.56
N THR A 38 11.25 -20.30 10.36
CA THR A 38 10.64 -20.63 11.65
C THR A 38 9.15 -20.91 11.59
N ASN A 39 8.46 -20.42 10.56
CA ASN A 39 7.02 -20.56 10.38
C ASN A 39 6.63 -21.30 9.08
N PHE A 40 7.61 -21.60 8.21
CA PHE A 40 7.37 -22.33 6.97
C PHE A 40 6.73 -23.70 7.24
N ALA A 41 7.31 -24.50 8.16
CA ALA A 41 6.80 -25.83 8.49
C ALA A 41 5.41 -25.77 9.14
N ASP A 42 5.10 -24.74 9.91
CA ASP A 42 3.77 -24.51 10.47
C ASP A 42 2.75 -24.20 9.37
N THR A 43 3.12 -23.34 8.40
CA THR A 43 2.30 -23.01 7.22
C THR A 43 1.98 -24.25 6.37
N VAL A 44 2.95 -25.17 6.21
CA VAL A 44 2.73 -26.47 5.55
C VAL A 44 1.74 -27.33 6.35
N ALA A 45 1.83 -27.36 7.68
CA ALA A 45 0.90 -28.11 8.54
C ALA A 45 -0.54 -27.57 8.50
N LEU A 46 -0.73 -26.34 8.03
CA LEU A 46 -2.05 -25.77 7.77
C LEU A 46 -2.61 -26.12 6.38
N GLY A 47 -1.82 -26.76 5.51
CA GLY A 47 -2.22 -27.03 4.12
C GLY A 47 -2.25 -25.79 3.23
N LEU A 48 -1.49 -24.75 3.58
CA LEU A 48 -1.39 -23.50 2.82
C LEU A 48 -0.33 -23.66 1.72
N THR A 49 -0.69 -24.32 0.61
CA THR A 49 0.24 -24.59 -0.50
C THR A 49 -0.34 -24.12 -1.83
N PRO A 50 0.46 -23.44 -2.69
CA PRO A 50 1.89 -23.15 -2.55
C PRO A 50 2.20 -22.02 -1.54
N ILE A 51 3.43 -22.03 -0.99
CA ILE A 51 3.95 -21.00 -0.08
C ILE A 51 4.95 -20.14 -0.85
N THR A 52 4.78 -18.82 -0.81
CA THR A 52 5.67 -17.85 -1.47
C THR A 52 6.42 -16.99 -0.46
N VAL A 53 7.65 -16.60 -0.79
CA VAL A 53 8.56 -15.88 0.12
C VAL A 53 9.23 -14.72 -0.62
N CYS A 54 9.23 -13.53 0.00
CA CYS A 54 9.90 -12.33 -0.54
C CYS A 54 10.80 -11.67 0.51
N SER A 55 10.23 -11.07 1.56
CA SER A 55 10.97 -10.27 2.55
C SER A 55 12.15 -11.00 3.20
N ASP A 56 12.06 -12.32 3.42
CA ASP A 56 13.18 -13.07 3.99
C ASP A 56 14.31 -13.34 2.98
N LEU A 57 13.98 -13.50 1.69
CA LEU A 57 14.96 -13.69 0.61
C LEU A 57 15.71 -12.41 0.26
N LEU A 58 15.15 -11.23 0.56
CA LEU A 58 15.83 -9.94 0.38
C LEU A 58 16.88 -9.64 1.47
N LYS A 59 16.93 -10.45 2.55
CA LYS A 59 17.91 -10.31 3.62
C LYS A 59 19.25 -10.96 3.25
N VAL A 60 20.27 -10.69 4.06
CA VAL A 60 21.58 -11.35 3.97
C VAL A 60 21.42 -12.88 3.89
N GLY A 61 22.08 -13.47 2.91
CA GLY A 61 21.97 -14.89 2.54
C GLY A 61 21.14 -15.14 1.28
N GLY A 62 20.25 -14.23 0.88
CA GLY A 62 19.53 -14.35 -0.40
C GLY A 62 18.73 -15.65 -0.52
N TYR A 63 18.76 -16.25 -1.72
CA TYR A 63 18.10 -17.53 -2.02
C TYR A 63 18.62 -18.72 -1.22
N SER A 64 19.86 -18.69 -0.70
CA SER A 64 20.42 -19.80 0.09
C SER A 64 19.64 -20.07 1.37
N ARG A 65 18.93 -19.05 1.88
CA ARG A 65 18.05 -19.14 3.05
C ARG A 65 16.96 -20.19 2.88
N SER A 66 16.47 -20.41 1.65
CA SER A 66 15.42 -21.40 1.36
C SER A 66 15.80 -22.82 1.76
N SER A 67 17.09 -23.17 1.75
CA SER A 67 17.56 -24.48 2.22
C SER A 67 17.19 -24.76 3.67
N SER A 68 17.19 -23.73 4.51
CA SER A 68 16.86 -23.85 5.93
C SER A 68 15.36 -24.11 6.17
N TYR A 69 14.50 -23.74 5.23
CA TYR A 69 13.05 -23.95 5.35
C TYR A 69 12.72 -25.44 5.21
N PHE A 70 13.29 -26.07 4.18
CA PHE A 70 13.15 -27.50 3.94
C PHE A 70 13.87 -28.33 4.99
N LYS A 71 15.02 -27.88 5.49
CA LYS A 71 15.73 -28.57 6.58
C LYS A 71 14.87 -28.61 7.86
N GLU A 72 14.25 -27.49 8.22
CA GLU A 72 13.34 -27.43 9.37
C GLU A 72 12.12 -28.33 9.15
N LEU A 73 11.47 -28.25 7.99
CA LEU A 73 10.32 -29.10 7.66
C LEU A 73 10.68 -30.59 7.73
N ASN A 74 11.79 -31.01 7.10
CA ASN A 74 12.25 -32.40 7.11
C ASN A 74 12.54 -32.87 8.54
N THR A 75 13.19 -32.03 9.36
CA THR A 75 13.47 -32.37 10.76
C THR A 75 12.19 -32.63 11.55
N ARG A 76 11.13 -31.83 11.34
CA ARG A 76 9.82 -32.05 11.98
C ARG A 76 9.07 -33.25 11.41
N MET A 77 9.18 -33.51 10.11
CA MET A 77 8.59 -34.69 9.48
C MET A 77 9.25 -35.99 9.97
N ASP A 78 10.57 -36.00 10.09
CA ASP A 78 11.35 -37.14 10.61
C ASP A 78 10.99 -37.43 12.07
N SER A 79 10.86 -36.40 12.91
CA SER A 79 10.50 -36.58 14.33
C SER A 79 9.07 -37.11 14.53
N LEU A 80 8.17 -36.84 13.58
CA LEU A 80 6.79 -37.35 13.59
C LEU A 80 6.65 -38.68 12.84
N GLY A 81 7.71 -39.17 12.21
CA GLY A 81 7.71 -40.38 11.40
C GLY A 81 6.74 -40.29 10.22
N VAL A 82 6.86 -39.24 9.41
CA VAL A 82 6.02 -39.02 8.21
C VAL A 82 6.88 -38.69 6.99
N SER A 83 6.41 -39.06 5.81
CA SER A 83 7.17 -38.84 4.55
C SER A 83 6.39 -38.09 3.47
N ASP A 84 5.16 -37.64 3.77
CA ASP A 84 4.31 -36.85 2.88
C ASP A 84 3.62 -35.73 3.66
N ILE A 85 3.18 -34.69 2.94
CA ILE A 85 2.64 -33.46 3.52
C ILE A 85 1.33 -33.75 4.26
N GLU A 86 0.46 -34.58 3.71
CA GLU A 86 -0.83 -34.90 4.30
C GLU A 86 -0.67 -35.65 5.63
N SER A 87 0.27 -36.58 5.72
CA SER A 87 0.60 -37.26 6.98
C SER A 87 1.23 -36.31 7.99
N TYR A 88 2.03 -35.34 7.53
CA TYR A 88 2.56 -34.28 8.38
C TYR A 88 1.44 -33.39 8.94
N ILE A 89 0.46 -32.98 8.11
CA ILE A 89 -0.73 -32.24 8.55
C ILE A 89 -1.47 -32.98 9.68
N PHE A 90 -1.62 -34.31 9.57
CA PHE A 90 -2.25 -35.11 10.63
C PHE A 90 -1.54 -35.04 11.98
N LYS A 91 -0.21 -35.10 11.97
CA LYS A 91 0.57 -35.23 13.20
C LYS A 91 1.07 -33.90 13.77
N ALA A 92 1.18 -32.84 12.97
CA ALA A 92 1.90 -31.61 13.33
C ALA A 92 1.44 -30.92 14.62
N TYR A 93 0.12 -30.87 14.87
CA TYR A 93 -0.45 -30.23 16.07
C TYR A 93 -1.25 -31.19 16.95
N GLY A 94 -1.25 -32.50 16.65
CA GLY A 94 -1.99 -33.49 17.45
C GLY A 94 -3.51 -33.43 17.33
N ASN A 95 -4.06 -32.72 16.33
CA ASN A 95 -5.51 -32.53 16.17
C ASN A 95 -6.24 -33.68 15.46
N ALA A 96 -5.53 -34.70 14.96
CA ALA A 96 -6.14 -35.80 14.21
C ALA A 96 -7.24 -36.53 14.98
N GLU A 97 -7.06 -36.76 16.28
CA GLU A 97 -8.07 -37.45 17.09
C GLU A 97 -9.32 -36.57 17.33
N GLN A 98 -9.15 -35.26 17.51
CA GLN A 98 -10.28 -34.34 17.60
C GLN A 98 -11.03 -34.25 16.27
N ALA A 99 -10.31 -34.20 15.16
CA ALA A 99 -10.91 -34.19 13.83
C ALA A 99 -11.70 -35.47 13.54
N LEU A 100 -11.20 -36.65 13.94
CA LEU A 100 -11.95 -37.90 13.86
C LEU A 100 -13.28 -37.82 14.61
N ARG A 101 -13.27 -37.28 15.83
CA ARG A 101 -14.49 -37.09 16.63
C ARG A 101 -15.51 -36.17 15.96
N ASN A 102 -15.05 -35.16 15.24
CA ASN A 102 -15.92 -34.18 14.58
C ASN A 102 -16.62 -34.75 13.34
N ILE A 103 -15.98 -35.70 12.63
CA ILE A 103 -16.51 -36.22 11.36
C ILE A 103 -17.13 -37.62 11.46
N VAL A 104 -16.72 -38.45 12.42
CA VAL A 104 -17.16 -39.85 12.53
C VAL A 104 -18.30 -39.97 13.55
N ILE A 105 -19.44 -40.48 13.09
CA ILE A 105 -20.65 -40.66 13.92
C ILE A 105 -20.63 -42.02 14.65
N ASP A 106 -19.98 -43.05 14.08
CA ASP A 106 -19.86 -44.39 14.68
C ASP A 106 -18.40 -44.72 15.08
N TYR A 107 -18.16 -44.81 16.39
CA TYR A 107 -16.85 -45.02 16.99
C TYR A 107 -16.40 -46.49 17.00
N GLY A 108 -17.28 -47.41 16.59
CA GLY A 108 -17.05 -48.87 16.61
C GLY A 108 -16.40 -49.45 15.37
N ASP A 109 -16.14 -48.66 14.33
CA ASP A 109 -15.56 -49.15 13.07
C ASP A 109 -14.10 -49.62 13.26
N GLU A 110 -13.83 -50.88 12.89
CA GLU A 110 -12.48 -51.48 12.93
C GLU A 110 -11.44 -50.62 12.17
N SER A 111 -11.85 -49.96 11.08
CA SER A 111 -10.98 -49.09 10.29
C SER A 111 -10.55 -47.84 11.06
N VAL A 112 -11.45 -47.22 11.82
CA VAL A 112 -11.17 -46.05 12.65
C VAL A 112 -10.23 -46.43 13.78
N ASN A 113 -10.45 -47.58 14.43
CA ASN A 113 -9.55 -48.08 15.47
C ASN A 113 -8.15 -48.43 14.91
N ALA A 114 -8.07 -49.01 13.71
CA ALA A 114 -6.81 -49.25 13.03
C ALA A 114 -6.05 -47.95 12.70
N PHE A 115 -6.75 -46.90 12.27
CA PHE A 115 -6.15 -45.59 12.04
C PHE A 115 -5.69 -44.91 13.34
N ARG A 116 -6.47 -44.97 14.43
CA ARG A 116 -6.02 -44.48 15.74
C ARG A 116 -4.73 -45.12 16.19
N LYS A 117 -4.61 -46.44 16.00
CA LYS A 117 -3.40 -47.19 16.30
C LYS A 117 -2.21 -46.69 15.47
N SER A 118 -2.39 -46.46 14.17
CA SER A 118 -1.31 -45.97 13.30
C SER A 118 -0.87 -44.54 13.61
N LEU A 119 -1.71 -43.71 14.23
CA LEU A 119 -1.31 -42.40 14.75
C LEU A 119 -0.34 -42.52 15.94
N GLN A 120 -0.50 -43.55 16.77
CA GLN A 120 0.25 -43.76 18.02
C GLN A 120 1.47 -44.68 17.87
N GLU A 121 1.55 -45.45 16.79
CA GLU A 121 2.68 -46.36 16.54
C GLU A 121 4.00 -45.60 16.43
N SER A 122 4.88 -45.84 17.39
CA SER A 122 6.24 -45.30 17.40
C SER A 122 7.12 -46.11 16.45
N GLY A 123 7.70 -45.45 15.44
CA GLY A 123 8.67 -46.05 14.51
C GLY A 123 8.12 -46.52 13.17
N SER A 124 6.79 -46.53 12.94
CA SER A 124 6.21 -46.74 11.61
C SER A 124 5.98 -45.40 10.90
N GLN A 125 6.37 -45.32 9.62
CA GLN A 125 6.11 -44.12 8.82
C GLN A 125 4.64 -44.08 8.41
N LEU A 126 3.86 -43.13 8.95
CA LEU A 126 2.49 -42.90 8.50
C LEU A 126 2.53 -42.30 7.08
N LYS A 127 1.77 -42.90 6.16
CA LYS A 127 1.58 -42.38 4.80
C LYS A 127 0.11 -42.17 4.48
N PHE A 128 -0.21 -41.06 3.80
CA PHE A 128 -1.60 -40.72 3.52
C PHE A 128 -2.27 -41.72 2.57
N SER A 129 -1.49 -42.32 1.67
CA SER A 129 -1.96 -43.42 0.82
C SER A 129 -2.43 -44.64 1.61
N GLN A 130 -1.86 -44.92 2.78
CA GLN A 130 -2.32 -45.97 3.68
C GLN A 130 -3.58 -45.54 4.42
N VAL A 131 -3.63 -44.30 4.91
CA VAL A 131 -4.84 -43.74 5.56
C VAL A 131 -6.06 -43.83 4.63
N ARG A 132 -5.90 -43.47 3.35
CA ARG A 132 -6.96 -43.61 2.33
C ARG A 132 -7.39 -45.06 2.11
N LYS A 133 -6.48 -46.04 2.20
CA LYS A 133 -6.81 -47.46 2.09
C LYS A 133 -7.58 -47.96 3.31
N THR A 134 -7.21 -47.48 4.51
CA THR A 134 -7.83 -47.90 5.77
C THR A 134 -9.22 -47.29 5.94
N LEU A 135 -9.36 -45.97 5.80
CA LEU A 135 -10.62 -45.25 6.08
C LEU A 135 -11.51 -45.07 4.84
N GLY A 136 -11.00 -45.37 3.64
CA GLY A 136 -11.63 -44.96 2.39
C GLY A 136 -11.29 -43.51 2.02
N ALA A 137 -11.36 -43.21 0.72
CA ALA A 137 -10.89 -41.94 0.18
C ALA A 137 -11.70 -40.73 0.69
N GLU A 138 -13.02 -40.87 0.80
CA GLU A 138 -13.91 -39.80 1.24
C GLU A 138 -13.66 -39.39 2.69
N ILE A 139 -13.68 -40.37 3.61
CA ILE A 139 -13.44 -40.13 5.04
C ILE A 139 -12.02 -39.59 5.26
N ALA A 140 -11.01 -40.14 4.59
CA ALA A 140 -9.64 -39.66 4.71
C ALA A 140 -9.47 -38.21 4.24
N ASN A 141 -10.17 -37.80 3.17
CA ASN A 141 -10.14 -36.42 2.68
C ASN A 141 -10.90 -35.46 3.60
N ASN A 142 -12.08 -35.86 4.10
CA ASN A 142 -12.85 -35.07 5.07
C ASN A 142 -12.07 -34.90 6.38
N LEU A 143 -11.37 -35.94 6.82
CA LEU A 143 -10.48 -35.88 7.98
C LEU A 143 -9.31 -34.92 7.76
N LEU A 144 -8.66 -34.99 6.60
CA LEU A 144 -7.57 -34.07 6.28
C LEU A 144 -8.04 -32.61 6.26
N SER A 145 -9.23 -32.36 5.68
CA SER A 145 -9.89 -31.05 5.70
C SER A 145 -10.10 -30.57 7.14
N GLU A 146 -10.71 -31.39 7.99
CA GLU A 146 -10.99 -31.04 9.38
C GLU A 146 -9.73 -30.77 10.19
N VAL A 147 -8.66 -31.56 10.00
CA VAL A 147 -7.38 -31.33 10.68
C VAL A 147 -6.73 -30.02 10.25
N LYS A 148 -6.81 -29.62 8.98
CA LYS A 148 -6.31 -28.30 8.56
C LYS A 148 -7.03 -27.16 9.27
N LEU A 149 -8.35 -27.28 9.47
CA LEU A 149 -9.15 -26.29 10.19
C LEU A 149 -8.71 -26.18 11.65
N LEU A 150 -8.59 -27.32 12.35
CA LEU A 150 -8.17 -27.35 13.75
C LEU A 150 -6.70 -26.90 13.94
N ASN A 151 -5.81 -27.29 13.03
CA ASN A 151 -4.42 -26.83 13.02
C ASN A 151 -4.36 -25.31 12.85
N THR A 152 -5.24 -24.71 12.02
CA THR A 152 -5.31 -23.25 11.88
C THR A 152 -5.64 -22.59 13.20
N ILE A 153 -6.70 -23.04 13.88
CA ILE A 153 -7.09 -22.47 15.18
C ILE A 153 -5.91 -22.55 16.16
N THR A 154 -5.31 -23.74 16.28
CA THR A 154 -4.18 -23.98 17.19
C THR A 154 -2.99 -23.06 16.88
N TYR A 155 -2.62 -22.93 15.60
CA TYR A 155 -1.47 -22.11 15.21
C TYR A 155 -1.75 -20.62 15.32
N VAL A 156 -2.97 -20.15 15.04
CA VAL A 156 -3.32 -18.73 15.17
C VAL A 156 -3.21 -18.30 16.62
N GLU A 157 -3.71 -19.11 17.57
CA GLU A 157 -3.57 -18.84 19.01
C GLU A 157 -2.09 -18.70 19.40
N GLN A 158 -1.24 -19.64 18.96
CA GLN A 158 0.20 -19.59 19.22
C GLN A 158 0.87 -18.37 18.59
N ALA A 159 0.61 -18.11 17.31
CA ALA A 159 1.23 -17.01 16.56
C ALA A 159 0.82 -15.64 17.12
N THR A 160 -0.43 -15.49 17.55
CA THR A 160 -0.97 -14.21 18.05
C THR A 160 -0.30 -13.75 19.35
N VAL A 161 0.05 -14.69 20.24
CA VAL A 161 0.72 -14.36 21.52
C VAL A 161 2.24 -14.42 21.43
N HIS A 162 2.80 -14.86 20.31
CA HIS A 162 4.23 -15.10 20.19
C HIS A 162 5.03 -13.78 20.10
N LYS A 163 5.90 -13.53 21.09
CA LYS A 163 6.68 -12.28 21.25
C LYS A 163 7.44 -11.82 20.01
N ARG A 164 7.86 -12.74 19.14
CA ARG A 164 8.49 -12.43 17.84
C ARG A 164 7.70 -11.44 17.01
N TYR A 165 6.38 -11.53 17.03
CA TYR A 165 5.48 -10.73 16.20
C TYR A 165 4.99 -9.48 16.91
N GLY A 166 5.32 -9.31 18.20
CA GLY A 166 4.91 -8.16 18.99
C GLY A 166 5.57 -6.86 18.54
N PHE A 167 4.93 -5.74 18.89
CA PHE A 167 5.36 -4.38 18.55
C PHE A 167 6.81 -4.08 18.96
N GLU A 168 7.23 -4.51 20.16
CA GLU A 168 8.59 -4.30 20.67
C GLU A 168 9.69 -4.88 19.76
N LYS A 169 9.39 -5.95 19.01
CA LYS A 169 10.36 -6.59 18.10
C LYS A 169 10.25 -6.11 16.65
N ASN A 170 9.24 -5.31 16.32
CA ASN A 170 8.90 -4.91 14.95
C ASN A 170 8.57 -3.41 14.82
N SER A 171 9.11 -2.56 15.70
CA SER A 171 8.82 -1.12 15.77
C SER A 171 9.94 -0.23 15.20
N THR A 172 10.96 -0.81 14.59
CA THR A 172 12.04 -0.02 13.96
C THR A 172 11.53 0.69 12.71
N PRO A 173 11.49 2.03 12.68
CA PRO A 173 11.05 2.76 11.49
C PRO A 173 12.08 2.64 10.35
N PRO A 174 11.67 2.93 9.10
CA PRO A 174 12.61 3.10 8.00
C PRO A 174 13.67 4.15 8.32
N ARG A 175 14.87 3.98 7.77
CA ARG A 175 15.92 5.01 7.91
C ARG A 175 15.54 6.23 7.07
N LYS A 176 15.53 7.38 7.73
CA LYS A 176 15.28 8.70 7.14
C LYS A 176 16.52 9.58 7.31
N VAL A 177 16.63 10.63 6.49
CA VAL A 177 17.77 11.56 6.52
C VAL A 177 17.57 12.74 7.47
N GLY A 178 16.35 12.88 8.04
CA GLY A 178 16.02 13.94 8.98
C GLY A 178 15.54 15.26 8.36
N SER A 179 15.14 15.25 7.09
CA SER A 179 14.42 16.37 6.44
C SER A 179 12.96 15.99 6.20
N MET A 180 12.08 17.00 6.29
CA MET A 180 10.67 16.88 5.93
C MET A 180 10.51 17.18 4.44
N LEU A 181 9.66 16.42 3.76
CA LEU A 181 9.20 16.79 2.44
C LEU A 181 8.37 18.08 2.53
N GLU A 182 8.51 18.89 1.49
CA GLU A 182 7.63 20.02 1.21
C GLU A 182 6.89 19.78 -0.11
N LEU A 183 6.04 20.71 -0.54
CA LEU A 183 5.33 20.64 -1.81
C LEU A 183 6.33 20.47 -2.97
N PHE A 184 7.38 21.29 -2.97
CA PHE A 184 8.46 21.26 -3.96
C PHE A 184 9.80 20.83 -3.34
N ASP A 185 10.82 20.75 -4.18
CA ASP A 185 12.24 20.66 -3.81
C ASP A 185 12.64 19.54 -2.84
N CYS A 186 12.10 18.33 -3.04
CA CYS A 186 12.62 17.14 -2.36
C CYS A 186 14.06 16.83 -2.82
N LEU A 187 14.69 15.81 -2.23
CA LEU A 187 16.01 15.34 -2.65
C LEU A 187 16.09 14.87 -4.12
N THR A 188 14.96 14.73 -4.81
CA THR A 188 14.90 14.32 -6.23
C THR A 188 15.65 13.00 -6.47
N CYS A 189 15.52 12.04 -5.53
CA CYS A 189 16.18 10.73 -5.61
C CYS A 189 15.41 9.70 -6.45
N ASP A 190 14.26 10.09 -7.00
CA ASP A 190 13.33 9.32 -7.84
C ASP A 190 12.73 8.04 -7.26
N LYS A 191 13.17 7.58 -6.09
CA LYS A 191 12.73 6.30 -5.51
C LYS A 191 11.21 6.14 -5.47
N CYS A 192 10.47 7.21 -5.23
CA CYS A 192 9.01 7.20 -5.15
C CYS A 192 8.28 6.83 -6.45
N ILE A 193 8.93 7.01 -7.61
CA ILE A 193 8.38 6.70 -8.93
C ILE A 193 8.36 5.17 -9.16
N PRO A 194 9.51 4.46 -9.26
CA PRO A 194 9.52 3.04 -9.59
C PRO A 194 9.00 2.14 -8.46
N VAL A 195 8.90 2.63 -7.22
CA VAL A 195 8.29 1.86 -6.11
C VAL A 195 6.77 2.04 -6.05
N CYS A 196 6.18 2.95 -6.83
CA CYS A 196 4.73 3.13 -6.82
C CYS A 196 4.07 1.96 -7.57
N PRO A 197 3.29 1.10 -6.90
CA PRO A 197 2.72 -0.10 -7.54
C PRO A 197 1.68 0.24 -8.62
N ASN A 198 1.08 1.43 -8.54
CA ASN A 198 0.07 1.91 -9.47
C ASN A 198 0.62 2.99 -10.42
N ASP A 199 1.93 3.23 -10.39
CA ASP A 199 2.60 4.27 -11.18
C ASP A 199 2.00 5.68 -11.01
N ALA A 200 1.51 5.97 -9.80
CA ALA A 200 0.86 7.23 -9.50
C ALA A 200 1.84 8.40 -9.29
N ASN A 201 3.11 8.14 -8.98
CA ASN A 201 4.09 9.22 -8.80
C ASN A 201 4.86 9.41 -10.10
N PHE A 202 5.07 10.65 -10.54
CA PHE A 202 5.73 10.95 -11.80
C PHE A 202 6.65 12.17 -11.68
N ALA A 203 7.58 12.30 -12.62
CA ALA A 203 8.43 13.48 -12.72
C ALA A 203 7.66 14.63 -13.38
N LEU A 204 7.59 15.75 -12.68
CA LEU A 204 6.97 16.99 -13.12
C LEU A 204 8.07 17.98 -13.55
N HIS A 205 8.14 18.26 -14.85
CA HIS A 205 9.22 19.05 -15.44
C HIS A 205 9.01 20.55 -15.21
N ILE A 206 9.38 21.03 -14.03
CA ILE A 206 9.46 22.46 -13.70
C ILE A 206 10.94 22.79 -13.49
N PRO A 207 11.54 23.65 -14.34
CA PRO A 207 12.95 23.98 -14.21
C PRO A 207 13.21 24.80 -12.94
N PRO A 208 14.44 24.74 -12.40
CA PRO A 208 14.87 25.65 -11.35
C PRO A 208 14.71 27.10 -11.78
N GLY A 209 14.35 27.97 -10.86
CA GLY A 209 14.13 29.38 -11.15
C GLY A 209 13.60 30.16 -9.95
N GLU A 210 13.55 31.47 -10.15
CA GLU A 210 12.97 32.41 -9.20
C GLU A 210 11.77 33.07 -9.87
N THR A 211 10.62 33.02 -9.19
CA THR A 211 9.38 33.66 -9.64
C THR A 211 9.02 34.74 -8.64
N GLU A 212 8.84 35.98 -9.12
CA GLU A 212 8.35 37.07 -8.28
C GLU A 212 6.89 36.79 -7.90
N VAL A 213 6.60 36.86 -6.61
CA VAL A 213 5.27 36.72 -6.05
C VAL A 213 4.81 38.07 -5.53
N LEU A 214 3.72 38.57 -6.09
CA LEU A 214 3.12 39.85 -5.70
C LEU A 214 2.03 39.62 -4.63
N GLU A 215 2.01 40.45 -3.60
CA GLU A 215 0.87 40.54 -2.68
C GLU A 215 0.14 41.85 -2.92
N PHE A 216 -1.15 41.76 -3.25
CA PHE A 216 -2.00 42.92 -3.50
C PHE A 216 -2.90 43.21 -2.31
N GLU A 217 -3.18 44.49 -2.06
CA GLU A 217 -4.18 44.93 -1.09
C GLU A 217 -5.10 45.95 -1.75
N GLN A 218 -6.40 45.76 -1.53
CA GLN A 218 -7.43 46.70 -1.97
C GLN A 218 -7.64 47.77 -0.90
N ARG A 219 -7.35 49.03 -1.23
CA ARG A 219 -7.60 50.20 -0.37
C ARG A 219 -8.59 51.11 -1.07
N SER A 220 -9.83 51.16 -0.57
CA SER A 220 -10.96 51.73 -1.34
C SER A 220 -11.11 51.01 -2.69
N ASP A 221 -11.52 51.69 -3.76
CA ASP A 221 -11.67 51.07 -5.09
C ASP A 221 -10.35 50.94 -5.88
N LYS A 222 -9.20 50.98 -5.21
CA LYS A 222 -7.87 50.90 -5.85
C LYS A 222 -7.03 49.77 -5.28
N TRP A 223 -6.30 49.13 -6.17
CA TRP A 223 -5.36 48.06 -5.85
C TRP A 223 -3.94 48.60 -5.71
N HIS A 224 -3.23 48.10 -4.70
CA HIS A 224 -1.85 48.47 -4.42
C HIS A 224 -1.03 47.21 -4.15
N ILE A 225 0.27 47.25 -4.50
CA ILE A 225 1.21 46.22 -4.07
C ILE A 225 1.52 46.46 -2.60
N LYS A 226 1.23 45.46 -1.78
CA LYS A 226 1.52 45.42 -0.36
C LYS A 226 2.92 44.85 -0.10
N ASP A 227 3.29 43.78 -0.81
CA ASP A 227 4.56 43.09 -0.63
C ASP A 227 5.05 42.42 -1.93
N ARG A 228 6.35 42.11 -1.98
CA ARG A 228 7.00 41.35 -3.06
C ARG A 228 7.86 40.26 -2.44
N LYS A 229 7.57 39.01 -2.79
CA LYS A 229 8.30 37.82 -2.35
C LYS A 229 8.87 37.09 -3.56
N THR A 230 9.72 36.11 -3.30
CA THR A 230 10.28 35.25 -4.34
C THR A 230 9.94 33.81 -4.01
N LEU A 231 9.26 33.12 -4.93
CA LEU A 231 9.16 31.68 -4.94
C LEU A 231 10.39 31.13 -5.66
N LYS A 232 11.25 30.42 -4.93
CA LYS A 232 12.47 29.84 -5.47
C LYS A 232 12.34 28.32 -5.56
N LEU A 233 12.63 27.78 -6.75
CA LEU A 233 12.75 26.34 -6.98
C LEU A 233 14.19 26.02 -7.34
N GLU A 234 14.80 25.10 -6.60
CA GLU A 234 16.22 24.75 -6.74
C GLU A 234 16.43 23.40 -7.44
N LYS A 235 15.44 22.50 -7.38
CA LYS A 235 15.59 21.16 -7.96
C LYS A 235 15.28 21.15 -9.45
N LYS A 236 16.02 20.29 -10.15
CA LYS A 236 15.97 20.14 -11.63
C LYS A 236 14.57 19.85 -12.16
N TYR A 237 13.78 19.11 -11.40
CA TYR A 237 12.38 18.80 -11.64
C TYR A 237 11.72 18.51 -10.31
N GLN A 238 10.40 18.52 -10.34
CA GLN A 238 9.53 18.27 -9.20
C GLN A 238 8.90 16.89 -9.32
N ILE A 239 8.24 16.44 -8.25
CA ILE A 239 7.51 15.17 -8.24
C ILE A 239 6.02 15.49 -8.14
N GLY A 240 5.21 14.86 -8.99
CA GLY A 240 3.76 14.89 -8.90
C GLY A 240 3.19 13.55 -8.49
N ASN A 241 1.94 13.56 -8.02
CA ASN A 241 1.14 12.39 -7.73
C ASN A 241 -0.18 12.48 -8.51
N PHE A 242 -0.59 11.40 -9.18
CA PHE A 242 -1.88 11.31 -9.86
C PHE A 242 -2.88 10.60 -8.94
N ALA A 243 -3.84 11.36 -8.42
CA ALA A 243 -4.75 10.95 -7.37
C ALA A 243 -5.56 9.71 -7.77
N ASP A 244 -6.07 9.69 -8.99
CA ASP A 244 -6.97 8.64 -9.47
C ASP A 244 -6.27 7.26 -9.57
N PHE A 245 -4.93 7.24 -9.61
CA PHE A 245 -4.14 5.99 -9.57
C PHE A 245 -3.64 5.68 -8.16
N CYS A 246 -3.59 6.66 -7.26
CA CYS A 246 -3.06 6.47 -5.92
C CYS A 246 -4.07 5.77 -5.01
N ASN A 247 -3.69 4.65 -4.42
CA ASN A 247 -4.48 3.96 -3.38
C ASN A 247 -3.96 4.24 -1.96
N GLU A 248 -3.07 5.22 -1.81
CA GLU A 248 -2.49 5.63 -0.52
C GLU A 248 -1.83 4.48 0.27
N CYS A 249 -1.31 3.46 -0.44
CA CYS A 249 -0.63 2.32 0.19
C CYS A 249 0.58 2.76 1.06
N GLY A 250 1.14 3.94 0.79
CA GLY A 250 2.27 4.51 1.51
C GLY A 250 3.61 3.84 1.18
N ASN A 251 3.70 3.07 0.09
CA ASN A 251 4.96 2.46 -0.30
C ASN A 251 6.02 3.52 -0.61
N CYS A 252 5.64 4.59 -1.32
CA CYS A 252 6.54 5.70 -1.63
C CYS A 252 7.08 6.42 -0.38
N ASP A 253 6.35 6.44 0.74
CA ASP A 253 6.84 6.99 2.01
C ASP A 253 7.94 6.11 2.61
N ILE A 254 7.72 4.80 2.70
CA ILE A 254 8.71 3.86 3.26
C ILE A 254 10.06 3.95 2.53
N PHE A 255 10.05 4.14 1.21
CA PHE A 255 11.26 4.29 0.40
C PHE A 255 11.77 5.73 0.28
N CYS A 256 10.96 6.73 0.65
CA CYS A 256 11.39 8.11 0.64
C CYS A 256 12.45 8.31 1.74
N PRO A 257 13.63 8.87 1.43
CA PRO A 257 14.62 9.22 2.43
C PRO A 257 14.14 10.32 3.38
N GLU A 258 13.15 11.10 2.98
CA GLU A 258 12.59 12.23 3.72
C GLU A 258 11.27 11.84 4.38
N ASP A 259 10.87 12.61 5.38
CA ASP A 259 9.68 12.38 6.17
C ASP A 259 8.44 13.04 5.54
N GLY A 260 7.26 12.43 5.74
CA GLY A 260 5.97 12.98 5.35
C GLY A 260 5.29 12.31 4.14
N GLY A 261 6.04 11.56 3.33
CA GLY A 261 5.48 10.71 2.27
C GLY A 261 5.10 11.45 0.97
N PRO A 262 5.62 11.03 -0.20
CA PRO A 262 5.33 11.70 -1.47
C PRO A 262 3.85 11.75 -1.85
N PHE A 263 3.08 10.70 -1.56
CA PHE A 263 1.64 10.66 -1.87
C PHE A 263 0.82 11.67 -1.07
N VAL A 264 1.34 12.17 0.05
CA VAL A 264 0.66 13.14 0.91
C VAL A 264 1.06 14.56 0.52
N LEU A 265 2.37 14.80 0.38
CA LEU A 265 2.91 16.16 0.34
C LEU A 265 3.19 16.68 -1.07
N LYS A 266 3.35 15.81 -2.08
CA LYS A 266 3.65 16.25 -3.44
C LYS A 266 2.39 16.70 -4.18
N PRO A 267 2.52 17.65 -5.15
CA PRO A 267 1.41 18.12 -5.96
C PRO A 267 0.57 16.97 -6.49
N ARG A 268 -0.70 16.96 -6.08
CA ARG A 268 -1.65 15.91 -6.40
C ARG A 268 -2.56 16.37 -7.54
N PHE A 269 -2.73 15.55 -8.56
CA PHE A 269 -3.52 15.85 -9.75
C PHE A 269 -4.73 14.92 -9.86
N PHE A 270 -5.90 15.48 -10.10
CA PHE A 270 -7.15 14.75 -10.29
C PHE A 270 -7.49 14.71 -11.79
N GLY A 271 -7.99 13.58 -12.28
CA GLY A 271 -8.30 13.41 -13.71
C GLY A 271 -9.57 14.14 -14.16
N ASN A 272 -10.46 14.48 -13.24
CA ASN A 272 -11.70 15.19 -13.53
C ASN A 272 -12.20 16.01 -12.32
N LEU A 273 -13.18 16.88 -12.54
CA LEU A 273 -13.76 17.74 -11.51
C LEU A 273 -14.49 16.95 -10.41
N GLU A 274 -15.15 15.84 -10.77
CA GLU A 274 -15.87 14.99 -9.82
C GLU A 274 -14.90 14.37 -8.81
N SER A 275 -13.77 13.81 -9.26
CA SER A 275 -12.69 13.32 -8.40
C SER A 275 -12.17 14.42 -7.47
N PHE A 276 -11.89 15.62 -8.01
CA PHE A 276 -11.41 16.76 -7.20
C PHE A 276 -12.38 17.16 -6.08
N GLN A 277 -13.69 17.08 -6.34
CA GLN A 277 -14.76 17.40 -5.37
C GLN A 277 -14.97 16.26 -4.37
N GLN A 278 -14.94 15.00 -4.82
CA GLN A 278 -15.14 13.84 -3.96
C GLN A 278 -14.03 13.72 -2.90
N PHE A 279 -12.78 13.99 -3.29
CA PHE A 279 -11.61 13.95 -2.40
C PHE A 279 -11.32 15.33 -1.78
N SER A 280 -12.35 16.01 -1.29
CA SER A 280 -12.27 17.38 -0.72
C SER A 280 -11.34 17.53 0.48
N SER A 281 -11.01 16.44 1.17
CA SER A 281 -10.04 16.42 2.28
C SER A 281 -8.58 16.48 1.83
N HIS A 282 -8.30 16.47 0.53
CA HIS A 282 -6.94 16.47 -0.02
C HIS A 282 -6.68 17.74 -0.81
N ASP A 283 -5.51 18.32 -0.60
CA ASP A 283 -4.99 19.36 -1.48
C ASP A 283 -4.62 18.78 -2.85
N GLY A 284 -4.64 19.62 -3.87
CA GLY A 284 -4.31 19.20 -5.23
C GLY A 284 -4.91 20.07 -6.32
N PHE A 285 -4.85 19.58 -7.54
CA PHE A 285 -5.10 20.32 -8.77
C PHE A 285 -6.01 19.52 -9.71
N PHE A 286 -6.99 20.19 -10.29
CA PHE A 286 -7.69 19.72 -11.50
C PHE A 286 -7.51 20.76 -12.59
N ILE A 287 -7.06 20.31 -13.77
CA ILE A 287 -6.75 21.19 -14.89
C ILE A 287 -7.65 20.79 -16.06
N GLU A 288 -8.47 21.74 -16.49
CA GLU A 288 -9.39 21.58 -17.61
C GLU A 288 -8.91 22.47 -18.77
N LYS A 289 -8.70 21.86 -19.94
CA LYS A 289 -8.38 22.59 -21.17
C LYS A 289 -9.46 22.35 -22.20
N ASN A 290 -10.10 23.43 -22.65
CA ASN A 290 -11.00 23.41 -23.79
C ASN A 290 -10.60 24.49 -24.81
N ASN A 291 -11.27 24.52 -25.96
CA ASN A 291 -10.93 25.44 -27.05
C ASN A 291 -11.14 26.92 -26.71
N GLU A 292 -11.90 27.25 -25.66
CA GLU A 292 -12.28 28.61 -25.30
C GLU A 292 -11.52 29.16 -24.08
N ALA A 293 -11.14 28.29 -23.16
CA ALA A 293 -10.51 28.66 -21.90
C ALA A 293 -9.69 27.50 -21.31
N GLU A 294 -8.64 27.87 -20.59
CA GLU A 294 -7.95 26.96 -19.67
C GLU A 294 -8.41 27.28 -18.25
N LYS A 295 -8.80 26.26 -17.49
CA LYS A 295 -9.17 26.41 -16.08
C LYS A 295 -8.29 25.53 -15.21
N VAL A 296 -7.94 26.06 -14.05
CA VAL A 296 -7.25 25.32 -12.98
C VAL A 296 -8.08 25.49 -11.72
N TYR A 297 -8.49 24.37 -11.13
CA TYR A 297 -9.03 24.32 -9.78
C TYR A 297 -7.92 23.78 -8.89
N ALA A 298 -7.69 24.43 -7.76
CA ALA A 298 -6.69 23.99 -6.81
C ALA A 298 -7.22 24.07 -5.39
N ARG A 299 -6.67 23.23 -4.52
CA ARG A 299 -6.91 23.27 -3.08
C ARG A 299 -5.57 23.34 -2.37
N PHE A 300 -5.43 24.32 -1.48
CA PHE A 300 -4.25 24.54 -0.64
C PHE A 300 -4.69 24.76 0.81
N ASP A 301 -4.17 23.97 1.73
CA ASP A 301 -4.54 23.97 3.14
C ASP A 301 -6.07 23.90 3.34
N GLY A 302 -6.75 23.11 2.50
CA GLY A 302 -8.22 22.96 2.51
C GLY A 302 -9.01 24.12 1.88
N ASN A 303 -8.34 25.18 1.40
CA ASN A 303 -8.98 26.32 0.75
C ASN A 303 -8.99 26.16 -0.76
N GLU A 304 -10.14 26.40 -1.40
CA GLU A 304 -10.29 26.26 -2.85
C GLU A 304 -9.99 27.56 -3.60
N TYR A 305 -9.30 27.41 -4.71
CA TYR A 305 -8.92 28.47 -5.63
C TYR A 305 -9.29 28.08 -7.05
N SER A 306 -9.71 29.06 -7.85
CA SER A 306 -9.99 28.86 -9.26
C SER A 306 -9.26 29.88 -10.12
N LEU A 307 -8.71 29.42 -11.23
CA LEU A 307 -8.01 30.20 -12.23
C LEU A 307 -8.67 29.92 -13.58
N SER A 308 -9.11 30.96 -14.29
CA SER A 308 -9.60 30.83 -15.66
C SER A 308 -8.87 31.80 -16.56
N ILE A 309 -8.25 31.26 -17.62
CA ILE A 309 -7.46 32.00 -18.59
C ILE A 309 -8.25 32.06 -19.90
N LYS A 310 -8.60 33.27 -20.34
CA LYS A 310 -9.35 33.53 -21.58
C LYS A 310 -8.66 34.66 -22.35
N GLY A 311 -7.91 34.28 -23.39
CA GLY A 311 -7.05 35.21 -24.12
C GLY A 311 -6.03 35.86 -23.18
N GLU A 312 -5.94 37.20 -23.22
CA GLU A 312 -5.01 37.98 -22.41
C GLU A 312 -5.46 38.21 -20.95
N TYR A 313 -6.66 37.74 -20.59
CA TYR A 313 -7.23 37.98 -19.27
C TYR A 313 -7.30 36.72 -18.42
N ILE A 314 -7.02 36.93 -17.15
CA ILE A 314 -7.03 35.93 -16.09
C ILE A 314 -8.10 36.33 -15.08
N SER A 315 -8.99 35.39 -14.76
CA SER A 315 -9.88 35.49 -13.60
C SER A 315 -9.35 34.54 -12.53
N TYR A 316 -9.07 35.08 -11.33
CA TYR A 316 -8.53 34.33 -10.20
C TYR A 316 -9.40 34.55 -8.98
N SER A 317 -9.85 33.48 -8.35
CA SER A 317 -10.70 33.52 -7.17
C SER A 317 -10.16 32.61 -6.07
N GLY A 318 -10.44 32.99 -4.82
CA GLY A 318 -10.18 32.20 -3.62
C GLY A 318 -11.27 32.45 -2.57
N PRO A 319 -11.04 32.05 -1.31
CA PRO A 319 -12.06 32.13 -0.25
C PRO A 319 -12.69 33.52 -0.05
N ASP A 320 -11.87 34.57 -0.15
CA ASP A 320 -12.26 35.94 0.21
C ASP A 320 -11.98 36.97 -0.90
N PHE A 321 -11.71 36.51 -2.13
CA PHE A 321 -11.48 37.40 -3.26
C PHE A 321 -11.97 36.82 -4.59
N ASN A 322 -12.31 37.73 -5.51
CA ASN A 322 -12.58 37.43 -6.91
C ASN A 322 -12.03 38.58 -7.75
N ILE A 323 -10.94 38.32 -8.47
CA ILE A 323 -10.20 39.34 -9.20
C ILE A 323 -9.98 38.96 -10.66
N ARG A 324 -9.77 39.98 -11.47
CA ARG A 324 -9.42 39.85 -12.88
C ARG A 324 -8.28 40.79 -13.23
N PHE A 325 -7.35 40.30 -14.04
CA PHE A 325 -6.20 41.06 -14.52
C PHE A 325 -5.74 40.55 -15.89
N SER A 326 -4.92 41.36 -16.57
CA SER A 326 -4.20 40.97 -17.78
C SER A 326 -2.96 40.18 -17.41
N LYS A 327 -2.67 39.12 -18.17
CA LYS A 327 -1.49 38.27 -17.99
C LYS A 327 -0.18 39.06 -18.05
N ASP A 328 -0.10 40.03 -18.95
CA ASP A 328 1.14 40.79 -19.21
C ASP A 328 1.32 42.00 -18.31
N ASP A 329 0.23 42.49 -17.69
CA ASP A 329 0.27 43.65 -16.80
C ASP A 329 -0.69 43.48 -15.61
N PRO A 330 -0.43 42.51 -14.71
CA PRO A 330 -1.28 42.27 -13.56
C PRO A 330 -1.37 43.49 -12.64
N MET A 331 -0.27 44.25 -12.53
CA MET A 331 -0.16 45.37 -11.61
C MET A 331 -1.11 46.52 -11.92
N ASN A 332 -1.27 46.88 -13.20
CA ASN A 332 -2.10 48.04 -13.58
C ASN A 332 -3.53 47.65 -13.99
N THR A 333 -3.81 46.36 -14.21
CA THR A 333 -5.10 45.89 -14.73
C THR A 333 -5.93 45.10 -13.72
N ILE A 334 -5.38 44.83 -12.53
CA ILE A 334 -6.11 44.17 -11.46
C ILE A 334 -7.38 44.94 -11.08
N SER A 335 -8.48 44.20 -11.02
CA SER A 335 -9.83 44.68 -10.73
C SER A 335 -10.63 43.59 -10.04
N GLY A 336 -11.73 43.94 -9.38
CA GLY A 336 -12.55 43.02 -8.60
C GLY A 336 -12.55 43.38 -7.12
N GLU A 337 -12.86 42.40 -6.27
CA GLU A 337 -13.09 42.60 -4.84
C GLU A 337 -12.27 41.59 -4.02
N ALA A 338 -11.71 42.04 -2.90
CA ALA A 338 -11.13 41.20 -1.87
C ALA A 338 -11.40 41.75 -0.46
N LYS A 339 -11.67 40.85 0.50
CA LYS A 339 -11.82 41.24 1.91
C LYS A 339 -10.48 41.38 2.64
N SER A 340 -9.43 40.75 2.12
CA SER A 340 -8.08 40.74 2.67
C SER A 340 -7.04 40.95 1.57
N SER A 341 -5.76 41.04 1.92
CA SER A 341 -4.72 40.99 0.90
C SER A 341 -4.73 39.66 0.15
N VAL A 342 -4.35 39.71 -1.13
CA VAL A 342 -4.32 38.57 -2.06
C VAL A 342 -2.88 38.30 -2.43
N SER A 343 -2.32 37.19 -1.94
CA SER A 343 -1.02 36.68 -2.38
C SER A 343 -1.18 35.97 -3.72
N PHE A 344 -0.30 36.26 -4.67
CA PHE A 344 -0.24 35.55 -5.95
C PHE A 344 0.56 34.25 -5.89
N GLU A 345 1.02 33.82 -4.71
CA GLU A 345 1.82 32.59 -4.57
C GLU A 345 1.09 31.36 -5.12
N ASN A 346 -0.15 31.14 -4.69
CA ASN A 346 -0.98 30.04 -5.19
C ASN A 346 -1.31 30.21 -6.67
N TYR A 347 -1.48 31.45 -7.15
CA TYR A 347 -1.65 31.72 -8.57
C TYR A 347 -0.42 31.27 -9.38
N GLU A 348 0.79 31.62 -8.96
CA GLU A 348 2.02 31.21 -9.64
C GLU A 348 2.21 29.69 -9.60
N ILE A 349 1.93 29.05 -8.46
CA ILE A 349 1.97 27.58 -8.35
C ILE A 349 0.96 26.93 -9.31
N MET A 350 -0.29 27.43 -9.36
CA MET A 350 -1.31 26.93 -10.28
C MET A 350 -0.88 27.07 -11.75
N GLN A 351 -0.24 28.19 -12.12
CA GLN A 351 0.31 28.38 -13.47
C GLN A 351 1.45 27.41 -13.77
N MET A 352 2.38 27.21 -12.83
CA MET A 352 3.47 26.25 -12.96
C MET A 352 2.92 24.83 -13.17
N MET A 353 1.97 24.39 -12.34
CA MET A 353 1.37 23.05 -12.45
C MET A 353 0.69 22.86 -13.79
N LYS A 354 -0.12 23.84 -14.20
CA LYS A 354 -0.81 23.84 -15.49
C LYS A 354 0.17 23.70 -16.65
N THR A 355 1.21 24.54 -16.66
CA THR A 355 2.22 24.53 -17.73
C THR A 355 2.94 23.18 -17.76
N ALA A 356 3.36 22.66 -16.61
CA ALA A 356 4.13 21.44 -16.52
C ALA A 356 3.40 20.17 -16.93
N VAL A 357 2.06 20.12 -16.84
CA VAL A 357 1.28 18.94 -17.28
C VAL A 357 0.69 19.07 -18.69
N THR A 358 0.48 20.30 -19.16
CA THR A 358 -0.08 20.57 -20.50
C THR A 358 0.98 20.86 -21.57
N ASP A 359 2.25 21.00 -21.20
CA ASP A 359 3.34 21.18 -22.14
C ASP A 359 3.49 19.93 -23.02
N SER A 360 3.22 20.08 -24.31
CA SER A 360 3.32 19.03 -25.33
C SER A 360 4.72 18.40 -25.46
N SER A 361 5.76 19.07 -24.97
CA SER A 361 7.14 18.55 -24.95
C SER A 361 7.43 17.71 -23.69
N SER A 362 6.56 17.79 -22.68
CA SER A 362 6.60 16.96 -21.49
C SER A 362 5.73 15.72 -21.70
N VAL A 363 6.31 14.52 -21.60
CA VAL A 363 5.53 13.27 -21.60
C VAL A 363 5.21 12.93 -20.15
N THR A 364 4.01 13.33 -19.69
CA THR A 364 3.48 12.92 -18.38
C THR A 364 2.15 12.20 -18.56
N TYR A 365 1.75 11.36 -17.61
CA TYR A 365 0.45 10.66 -17.66
C TYR A 365 -0.73 11.63 -17.81
N SER A 366 -0.61 12.83 -17.25
CA SER A 366 -1.59 13.92 -17.37
C SER A 366 -1.65 14.59 -18.74
N SER A 367 -0.67 14.39 -19.61
CA SER A 367 -0.65 14.96 -20.97
C SER A 367 -1.56 14.20 -21.94
N PHE A 368 -2.13 13.06 -21.51
CA PHE A 368 -3.05 12.21 -22.28
C PHE A 368 -4.52 12.28 -21.78
N LEU A 369 -4.78 13.08 -20.74
CA LEU A 369 -6.11 13.48 -20.29
C LEU A 369 -6.47 14.81 -20.94
#